data_AF-A0A962NB52-F1
#
_entry.id   AF-A0A962NB52-F1
#
_cell.length_a   1.000
_cell.length_b   1.000
_cell.length_c   1.000
_cell.angle_alpha   90.00
_cell.angle_beta   90.00
_cell.angle_gamma   90.00
#
_symmetry.space_group_name_H-M   'P 1'
#
loop_
_entity.id
_entity.type
_entity.pdbx_description
1 polymer ?
#
loop_
_entity_poly.entity_id
_entity_poly.type
_entity_poly.pdbx_seq_one_letter_code
_entity_poly.pdbx_strand_id
1 'polypeptide(L)'
;GSGALHDWDFKEPGRNGHHYTVTVTGNLTTNDDEGMTRAAVAGVGLIQNIDMAIRRQLRNGELLPVLENWTHTQAGFYLYVPTRDQLPPKVRALMDFLVEKREASRLR
;
A
#
# COMPACT_ATOMS: atom_id res chain seq x y z
N GLY A 1 3.67 -16.24 10.85
CA GLY A 1 2.59 -15.24 10.96
C GLY A 1 1.37 -15.91 11.56
N SER A 2 0.53 -15.19 12.30
CA SER A 2 -0.58 -15.73 13.13
C SER A 2 -1.72 -16.43 12.37
N GLY A 3 -1.67 -16.50 11.04
CA GLY A 3 -2.74 -17.08 10.21
C GLY A 3 -4.02 -16.23 10.14
N ALA A 4 -4.04 -15.07 10.81
CA ALA A 4 -5.16 -14.15 10.77
C ALA A 4 -5.19 -13.43 9.41
N LEU A 5 -6.36 -13.46 8.77
CA LEU A 5 -6.65 -12.68 7.57
C LEU A 5 -6.74 -11.21 7.92
N HIS A 6 -6.18 -10.35 7.06
CA HIS A 6 -6.38 -8.91 7.15
C HIS A 6 -7.74 -8.55 6.56
N ASP A 7 -8.58 -7.87 7.34
CA ASP A 7 -9.84 -7.32 6.84
C ASP A 7 -9.56 -6.22 5.81
N TRP A 8 -10.49 -6.05 4.88
CA TRP A 8 -10.40 -4.99 3.89
C TRP A 8 -10.80 -3.66 4.49
N ASP A 9 -9.99 -2.64 4.28
CA ASP A 9 -10.15 -1.32 4.87
C ASP A 9 -10.87 -0.37 3.90
N PHE A 10 -11.91 0.33 4.36
CA PHE A 10 -12.70 1.25 3.56
C PHE A 10 -12.96 2.56 4.30
N LYS A 11 -13.16 3.62 3.53
CA LYS A 11 -13.63 4.92 4.02
C LYS A 11 -14.82 5.35 3.20
N GLU A 12 -15.94 5.69 3.84
CA GLU A 12 -17.11 6.20 3.12
C GLU A 12 -16.77 7.48 2.33
N PRO A 13 -17.36 7.67 1.14
CA PRO A 13 -17.20 8.90 0.39
C PRO A 13 -17.74 10.12 1.17
N GLY A 14 -16.98 11.21 1.15
CA GLY A 14 -17.39 12.49 1.74
C GLY A 14 -16.43 13.01 2.83
N ARG A 15 -16.61 14.29 3.21
CA ARG A 15 -15.68 15.01 4.09
C ARG A 15 -15.52 14.36 5.47
N ASN A 16 -16.57 13.73 5.97
CA ASN A 16 -16.61 13.08 7.28
C ASN A 16 -16.89 11.57 7.18
N GLY A 17 -16.58 10.95 6.04
CA GLY A 17 -16.84 9.53 5.84
C GLY A 17 -16.15 8.65 6.87
N HIS A 18 -16.89 7.69 7.40
CA HIS A 18 -16.40 6.81 8.45
C HIS A 18 -15.45 5.75 7.90
N HIS A 19 -14.42 5.40 8.67
CA HIS A 19 -13.53 4.28 8.38
C HIS A 19 -14.15 3.00 8.94
N TYR A 20 -14.14 1.94 8.15
CA TYR A 20 -14.65 0.63 8.56
C TYR A 20 -13.90 -0.48 7.83
N THR A 21 -13.87 -1.67 8.46
CA THR A 21 -13.25 -2.86 7.88
C THR A 21 -14.30 -3.89 7.52
N VAL A 22 -14.00 -4.74 6.53
CA VAL A 22 -14.86 -5.83 6.07
C VAL A 22 -14.04 -7.10 5.98
N THR A 23 -14.42 -8.13 6.73
CA THR A 23 -13.89 -9.48 6.54
C THR A 23 -14.43 -10.03 5.23
N VAL A 24 -13.55 -10.24 4.26
CA VAL A 24 -13.92 -10.86 2.98
C VAL A 24 -13.68 -12.36 3.02
N THR A 25 -14.53 -13.10 2.32
CA THR A 25 -14.30 -14.50 2.01
C THR A 25 -14.04 -14.62 0.52
N GLY A 26 -13.03 -15.39 0.15
CA GLY A 26 -12.60 -15.47 -1.24
C GLY A 26 -11.99 -16.83 -1.58
N ASN A 27 -11.84 -17.08 -2.87
CA ASN A 27 -11.41 -18.37 -3.41
C ASN A 27 -9.90 -18.62 -3.27
N LEU A 28 -9.15 -17.58 -2.88
CA LEU A 28 -7.71 -17.61 -2.68
C LEU A 28 -7.35 -16.78 -1.46
N THR A 29 -6.53 -17.34 -0.58
CA THR A 29 -5.89 -16.65 0.54
C THR A 29 -4.40 -16.86 0.42
N THR A 30 -3.63 -15.78 0.44
CA THR A 30 -2.17 -15.82 0.34
C THR A 30 -1.54 -14.69 1.14
N ASN A 31 -0.29 -14.88 1.55
CA ASN A 31 0.57 -13.85 2.14
C ASN A 31 1.69 -13.42 1.17
N ASP A 32 1.61 -13.84 -0.10
CA ASP A 32 2.48 -13.42 -1.19
C ASP A 32 1.79 -12.35 -2.04
N ASP A 33 2.23 -11.10 -1.93
CA ASP A 33 1.69 -9.95 -2.66
C ASP A 33 1.84 -10.09 -4.18
N GLU A 34 2.93 -10.70 -4.66
CA GLU A 34 3.12 -10.91 -6.10
C GLU A 34 2.15 -11.99 -6.60
N GLY A 35 1.97 -13.07 -5.83
CA GLY A 35 1.00 -14.12 -6.11
C GLY A 35 -0.42 -13.58 -6.15
N MET A 36 -0.79 -12.72 -5.18
CA MET A 36 -2.07 -12.01 -5.16
C MET A 36 -2.27 -11.16 -6.41
N THR A 37 -1.25 -10.40 -6.82
CA THR A 37 -1.30 -9.56 -8.03
C THR A 37 -1.45 -10.39 -9.30
N ARG A 38 -0.69 -11.49 -9.44
CA ARG A 38 -0.82 -12.40 -10.60
C ARG A 38 -2.21 -13.04 -10.68
N ALA A 39 -2.79 -13.41 -9.55
CA ALA A 39 -4.14 -13.97 -9.50
C ALA A 39 -5.19 -12.94 -9.96
N ALA A 40 -5.07 -11.68 -9.54
CA ALA A 40 -5.96 -10.60 -9.99
C ALA A 40 -5.85 -10.37 -11.50
N VAL A 41 -4.62 -10.31 -12.04
CA VAL A 41 -4.37 -10.16 -13.49
C VAL A 41 -4.93 -11.36 -14.28
N ALA A 42 -4.90 -12.56 -13.70
CA ALA A 42 -5.49 -13.75 -14.29
C ALA A 42 -7.03 -13.83 -14.16
N GLY A 43 -7.68 -12.82 -13.57
CA GLY A 43 -9.14 -12.75 -13.43
C GLY A 43 -9.72 -13.60 -12.30
N VAL A 44 -8.90 -14.03 -11.32
CA VAL A 44 -9.35 -14.86 -10.19
C VAL A 44 -10.29 -14.08 -9.25
N GLY A 45 -10.13 -12.76 -9.14
CA GLY A 45 -10.97 -11.92 -8.30
C GLY A 45 -10.40 -10.52 -8.07
N LEU A 46 -10.99 -9.81 -7.10
CA LEU A 46 -10.55 -8.50 -6.64
C LEU A 46 -9.49 -8.62 -5.54
N ILE A 47 -8.60 -7.64 -5.48
CA ILE A 47 -7.57 -7.52 -4.44
C ILE A 47 -7.59 -6.10 -3.88
N GLN A 48 -7.28 -5.95 -2.59
CA GLN A 48 -6.97 -4.66 -1.99
C GLN A 48 -5.46 -4.57 -1.83
N ASN A 49 -4.81 -3.63 -2.52
CA ASN A 49 -3.36 -3.46 -2.50
C ASN A 49 -2.98 -1.98 -2.58
N ILE A 50 -1.75 -1.65 -2.22
CA ILE A 50 -1.21 -0.30 -2.38
C ILE A 50 -0.87 -0.04 -3.85
N ASP A 51 -1.26 1.13 -4.36
CA ASP A 51 -1.02 1.52 -5.76
C ASP A 51 0.44 1.40 -6.18
N MET A 52 1.38 1.63 -5.25
CA MET A 52 2.81 1.51 -5.52
C MET A 52 3.20 0.09 -5.95
N ALA A 53 2.58 -0.94 -5.39
CA ALA A 53 2.89 -2.34 -5.68
C ALA A 53 2.34 -2.77 -7.05
N ILE A 54 1.21 -2.21 -7.49
CA ILE A 54 0.51 -2.60 -8.72
C ILE A 54 0.53 -1.53 -9.83
N ARG A 55 1.38 -0.49 -9.68
CA ARG A 55 1.44 0.66 -10.59
C ARG A 55 1.66 0.27 -12.06
N ARG A 56 2.46 -0.77 -12.31
CA ARG A 56 2.72 -1.25 -13.68
C ARG A 56 1.46 -1.81 -14.31
N GLN A 57 0.74 -2.65 -13.59
CA GLN A 57 -0.47 -3.33 -14.04
C GLN A 57 -1.60 -2.32 -14.28
N LEU A 58 -1.75 -1.34 -13.38
CA LEU A 58 -2.69 -0.22 -13.57
C LEU A 58 -2.37 0.59 -14.83
N ARG A 59 -1.10 0.97 -15.02
CA ARG A 59 -0.67 1.75 -16.19
C ARG A 59 -0.87 0.98 -17.51
N ASN A 60 -0.65 -0.33 -17.49
CA ASN A 60 -0.78 -1.20 -18.66
C ASN A 60 -2.25 -1.55 -18.96
N GLY A 61 -3.20 -1.21 -18.08
CA GLY A 61 -4.61 -1.61 -18.20
C GLY A 61 -4.86 -3.09 -17.90
N GLU A 62 -3.88 -3.80 -17.32
CA GLU A 62 -4.02 -5.18 -16.86
C GLU A 62 -4.87 -5.29 -15.60
N LEU A 63 -4.89 -4.22 -14.79
CA LEU A 63 -5.77 -4.05 -13.65
C LEU A 63 -6.51 -2.72 -13.76
N LEU A 64 -7.73 -2.69 -13.25
CA LEU A 64 -8.54 -1.47 -13.18
C LEU A 64 -8.87 -1.17 -11.72
N PRO A 65 -8.72 0.10 -11.29
CA PRO A 65 -9.17 0.50 -9.97
C PRO A 65 -10.69 0.41 -9.88
N VAL A 66 -11.19 -0.05 -8.75
CA VAL A 66 -12.61 -0.11 -8.42
C VAL A 66 -12.82 0.46 -7.03
N LEU A 67 -14.03 0.95 -6.76
CA LEU A 67 -14.38 1.53 -5.46
C LEU A 67 -13.45 2.69 -5.03
N GLU A 68 -12.89 3.45 -5.98
CA GLU A 68 -11.92 4.52 -5.69
C GLU A 68 -12.43 5.54 -4.67
N ASN A 69 -13.72 5.89 -4.73
CA ASN A 69 -14.35 6.82 -3.78
C ASN A 69 -14.45 6.27 -2.34
N TRP A 70 -14.23 4.97 -2.16
CA TRP A 70 -14.28 4.27 -0.88
C TRP A 70 -12.89 4.02 -0.29
N THR A 71 -11.85 4.57 -0.92
CA THR A 71 -10.46 4.44 -0.46
C THR A 71 -10.05 5.63 0.40
N HIS A 72 -8.93 5.48 1.12
CA HIS A 72 -8.32 6.57 1.86
C HIS A 72 -6.84 6.69 1.49
N THR A 73 -6.31 7.92 1.50
CA THR A 73 -4.87 8.11 1.39
C THR A 73 -4.21 7.64 2.67
N GLN A 74 -3.39 6.61 2.56
CA GLN A 74 -2.51 6.21 3.66
C GLN A 74 -1.41 7.25 3.85
N ALA A 75 -1.00 7.47 5.10
CA ALA A 75 0.03 8.46 5.42
C ALA A 75 1.43 8.12 4.84
N GLY A 76 1.57 6.90 4.29
CA GLY A 76 2.76 6.40 3.61
C GLY A 76 3.74 5.75 4.58
N PHE A 77 4.94 5.47 4.07
CA PHE A 77 6.01 4.86 4.85
C PHE A 77 6.77 5.87 5.70
N TYR A 78 7.18 5.45 6.90
CA TYR A 78 7.95 6.24 7.85
C TYR A 78 9.33 5.62 8.09
N LEU A 79 10.33 6.47 8.31
CA LEU A 79 11.65 6.05 8.79
C LEU A 79 11.68 6.19 10.31
N TYR A 80 11.82 5.07 11.01
CA TYR A 80 12.01 5.05 12.46
C TYR A 80 13.50 4.98 12.78
N VAL A 81 13.99 5.96 13.55
CA VAL A 81 15.38 6.00 14.00
C VAL A 81 15.43 6.28 15.51
N PRO A 82 16.32 5.61 16.27
CA PRO A 82 16.53 5.93 17.67
C PRO A 82 17.04 7.38 17.82
N THR A 83 16.82 7.96 19.00
CA THR A 83 16.92 9.39 19.34
C THR A 83 18.02 10.19 18.60
N ARG A 84 17.65 11.41 18.17
CA ARG A 84 18.47 12.33 17.34
C ARG A 84 19.90 12.57 17.84
N ASP A 85 20.13 12.46 19.14
CA ASP A 85 21.42 12.75 19.79
C ASP A 85 22.49 11.68 19.55
N GLN A 86 22.09 10.49 19.11
CA GLN A 86 23.01 9.36 18.86
C GLN A 86 22.95 8.85 17.42
N LEU A 87 22.49 9.65 16.45
CA LEU A 87 22.43 9.21 15.06
C LEU A 87 23.85 9.11 14.46
N PRO A 88 24.35 7.90 14.12
CA PRO A 88 25.67 7.78 13.50
C PRO A 88 25.68 8.49 12.15
N PRO A 89 26.78 9.15 11.73
CA PRO A 89 26.84 9.91 10.48
C PRO A 89 26.41 9.13 9.24
N LYS A 90 26.70 7.82 9.19
CA LYS A 90 26.27 6.93 8.09
C LYS A 90 24.75 6.76 8.01
N VAL A 91 24.06 6.69 9.16
CA VAL A 91 22.59 6.59 9.20
C VAL A 91 21.96 7.90 8.78
N ARG A 92 22.53 9.05 9.19
CA ARG A 92 22.10 10.37 8.73
C ARG A 92 22.22 10.50 7.22
N ALA A 93 23.37 10.15 6.65
CA ALA A 93 23.58 10.20 5.21
C ALA A 93 22.59 9.32 4.44
N LEU A 94 22.28 8.12 4.95
CA LEU A 94 21.26 7.26 4.36
C LEU A 94 19.86 7.89 4.45
N MET A 95 19.49 8.47 5.59
CA MET A 95 18.21 9.14 5.77
C MET A 95 18.06 10.31 4.79
N ASP A 96 19.08 11.17 4.68
CA ASP A 96 19.09 12.31 3.75
C ASP A 96 18.94 11.82 2.30
N PHE A 97 19.66 10.76 1.92
CA PHE A 97 19.53 10.13 0.61
C PHE A 97 18.11 9.61 0.34
N LEU A 98 17.48 8.92 1.29
CA LEU A 98 16.13 8.39 1.13
C LEU A 98 15.08 9.50 1.02
N VAL A 99 15.24 10.60 1.77
CA VAL A 99 14.38 11.78 1.68
C VAL A 99 14.51 12.42 0.29
N GLU A 100 15.73 12.66 -0.20
CA GLU A 100 15.97 13.19 -1.55
C GLU A 100 15.29 12.32 -2.63
N LYS A 101 15.45 10.99 -2.56
CA LYS A 101 14.81 10.08 -3.54
C LYS A 101 13.29 10.09 -3.47
N ARG A 102 12.71 10.25 -2.27
CA ARG A 102 11.26 10.36 -2.11
C ARG A 102 10.71 11.64 -2.72
N GLU A 103 11.39 12.77 -2.55
CA GLU A 103 10.99 14.04 -3.14
C GLU A 103 11.06 14.00 -4.67
N ALA A 104 12.14 13.46 -5.23
CA ALA A 104 12.29 13.28 -6.67
C ALA A 104 11.20 12.38 -7.28
N SER A 105 10.67 11.42 -6.51
CA SER A 105 9.61 10.50 -6.94
C SER A 105 8.19 11.10 -6.84
N ARG A 106 7.99 12.20 -6.10
CA ARG A 106 6.72 12.93 -6.02
C ARG A 106 6.54 13.96 -7.15
N LEU A 107 7.63 14.36 -7.80
CA LEU A 107 7.64 15.38 -8.85
C LEU A 107 7.49 14.81 -10.28
N ARG A 108 7.24 13.50 -10.41
CA ARG A 108 7.03 12.77 -11.66
C ARG A 108 5.66 12.14 -11.68
#